data_AF-R4YUK1-F1
#
_entry.id   AF-R4YUK1-F1
#
_cell.length_a   1.000
_cell.length_b   1.000
_cell.length_c   1.000
_cell.angle_alpha   90.00
_cell.angle_beta   90.00
_cell.angle_gamma   90.00
#
_symmetry.space_group_name_H-M   'P 1'
#
loop_
_entity.id
_entity.type
_entity.pdbx_description
1 polymer ?
#
loop_
_entity_poly.entity_id
_entity_poly.type
_entity_poly.pdbx_seq_one_letter_code
_entity_poly.pdbx_strand_id
1 'polypeptide(L)'
;MKKTIVSVFLMLLVGCSGEVGNKVTNFDRVCNAFEALSKDSKLNELSGGDRDLFIFHEIRDLDAKSNAKQGLVVVRYVVPVEERYVMFKTAVDSIEHGDWSCLAMKELAPTLDIVYIEEEGASNVTFPEPVSLEDADF
;
A
#
# COMPACT_ATOMS: atom_id res chain seq x y z
N MET A 1 -32.77 21.65 14.67
CA MET A 1 -31.88 21.05 15.70
C MET A 1 -32.52 19.79 16.25
N LYS A 2 -31.92 18.63 16.00
CA LYS A 2 -31.83 17.46 16.90
C LYS A 2 -30.88 16.45 16.25
N LYS A 3 -29.82 16.11 16.98
CA LYS A 3 -28.71 15.23 16.60
C LYS A 3 -29.19 13.79 16.72
N THR A 4 -29.09 13.00 15.67
CA THR A 4 -29.32 11.55 15.75
C THR A 4 -27.95 10.89 15.64
N ILE A 5 -27.51 10.36 16.77
CA ILE A 5 -26.22 9.70 16.96
C ILE A 5 -26.27 8.36 16.21
N VAL A 6 -25.31 8.18 15.30
CA VAL A 6 -25.05 6.95 14.56
C VAL A 6 -24.70 5.85 15.56
N SER A 7 -25.49 4.78 15.57
CA SER A 7 -25.21 3.56 16.31
C SER A 7 -25.30 2.38 15.35
N VAL A 8 -24.17 2.07 14.73
CA VAL A 8 -23.95 0.79 14.02
C VAL A 8 -22.74 0.15 14.68
N PHE A 9 -22.94 -0.28 15.92
CA PHE A 9 -21.92 -0.87 16.78
C PHE A 9 -22.44 -2.20 17.30
N LEU A 10 -22.88 -3.12 16.43
CA LEU A 10 -23.35 -4.43 16.93
C LEU A 10 -23.40 -5.56 15.88
N MET A 11 -22.35 -5.82 15.09
CA MET A 11 -22.25 -7.09 14.33
C MET A 11 -20.84 -7.72 14.21
N LEU A 12 -19.78 -7.18 14.83
CA LEU A 12 -18.40 -7.67 14.61
C LEU A 12 -17.89 -8.70 15.64
N LEU A 13 -18.76 -9.36 16.39
CA LEU A 13 -18.37 -10.37 17.39
C LEU A 13 -18.62 -11.80 16.90
N VAL A 14 -17.94 -12.22 15.82
CA VAL A 14 -17.61 -13.64 15.62
C VAL A 14 -16.27 -13.72 14.89
N GLY A 15 -15.21 -14.12 15.60
CA GLY A 15 -13.93 -14.45 14.95
C GLY A 15 -12.64 -14.14 15.71
N CYS A 16 -12.62 -14.12 17.05
CA CYS A 16 -11.35 -14.30 17.76
C CYS A 16 -11.00 -15.78 17.78
N SER A 17 -10.16 -16.23 16.84
CA SER A 17 -9.31 -17.41 17.05
C SER A 17 -7.94 -17.11 16.49
N GLY A 18 -6.98 -17.05 17.40
CA GLY A 18 -5.65 -16.54 17.15
C GLY A 18 -4.81 -17.39 16.20
N GLU A 19 -3.91 -16.69 15.53
CA GLU A 19 -2.60 -17.18 15.16
C GLU A 19 -1.64 -15.99 15.36
N VAL A 20 -1.01 -15.91 16.54
CA VAL A 20 0.26 -15.17 16.69
C VAL A 20 1.33 -16.06 16.05
N GLY A 21 1.20 -16.24 14.74
CA GLY A 21 2.12 -16.95 13.90
C GLY A 21 2.99 -15.93 13.21
N ASN A 22 4.28 -16.22 13.13
CA ASN A 22 5.34 -15.44 12.48
C ASN A 22 5.14 -15.37 10.94
N LYS A 23 3.95 -14.96 10.49
CA LYS A 23 3.58 -14.79 9.09
C LYS A 23 3.82 -13.32 8.75
N VAL A 24 4.91 -13.07 8.02
CA VAL A 24 5.18 -11.77 7.40
C VAL A 24 3.97 -11.39 6.55
N THR A 25 3.34 -10.24 6.83
CA THR A 25 2.17 -9.78 6.08
C THR A 25 2.57 -9.27 4.70
N ASN A 26 1.62 -9.13 3.77
CA ASN A 26 1.92 -8.53 2.46
C ASN A 26 2.39 -7.07 2.59
N PHE A 27 1.93 -6.33 3.63
CA PHE A 27 2.40 -4.98 3.93
C PHE A 27 3.84 -4.98 4.47
N ASP A 28 4.19 -5.96 5.31
CA ASP A 28 5.57 -6.15 5.77
C ASP A 28 6.50 -6.47 4.61
N ARG A 29 6.03 -7.21 3.60
CA ARG A 29 6.83 -7.47 2.39
C ARG A 29 7.14 -6.19 1.61
N VAL A 30 6.19 -5.25 1.53
CA VAL A 30 6.46 -3.92 0.98
C VAL A 30 7.50 -3.20 1.83
N CYS A 31 7.36 -3.19 3.16
CA CYS A 31 8.35 -2.55 4.02
C CYS A 31 9.75 -3.16 3.88
N ASN A 32 9.83 -4.50 3.84
CA ASN A 32 11.08 -5.22 3.69
C ASN A 32 11.79 -4.89 2.38
N ALA A 33 11.05 -4.61 1.29
CA ALA A 33 11.66 -4.13 0.05
C ALA A 33 12.33 -2.76 0.24
N PHE A 34 11.66 -1.82 0.94
CA PHE A 34 12.26 -0.53 1.28
C PHE A 34 13.46 -0.68 2.22
N GLU A 35 13.42 -1.62 3.18
CA GLU A 35 14.57 -1.91 4.04
C GLU A 35 15.73 -2.57 3.30
N ALA A 36 15.45 -3.41 2.31
CA ALA A 36 16.49 -4.01 1.47
C ALA A 36 17.18 -2.92 0.64
N LEU A 37 16.38 -2.02 0.05
CA LEU A 37 16.87 -0.88 -0.70
C LEU A 37 17.72 0.07 0.17
N SER A 38 17.28 0.34 1.41
CA SER A 38 18.02 1.23 2.32
C SER A 38 19.41 0.70 2.71
N LYS A 39 19.62 -0.61 2.58
CA LYS A 39 20.88 -1.31 2.86
C LYS A 39 21.72 -1.50 1.59
N ASP A 40 21.23 -1.13 0.41
CA ASP A 40 21.99 -1.27 -0.83
C ASP A 40 23.16 -0.29 -0.86
N SER A 41 24.38 -0.82 -1.02
CA SER A 41 25.62 -0.03 -1.08
C SER A 41 25.63 1.03 -2.19
N LYS A 42 24.84 0.84 -3.24
CA LYS A 42 24.71 1.74 -4.39
C LYS A 42 23.48 2.63 -4.32
N LEU A 43 22.74 2.64 -3.22
CA LEU A 43 21.51 3.45 -3.07
C LEU A 43 21.66 4.89 -3.60
N ASN A 44 22.76 5.55 -3.23
CA ASN A 44 23.03 6.95 -3.64
C ASN A 44 23.39 7.11 -5.12
N GLU A 45 23.78 6.03 -5.80
CA GLU A 45 24.08 5.99 -7.23
C GLU A 45 22.83 5.66 -8.06
N LEU A 46 21.80 5.06 -7.45
CA LEU A 46 20.54 4.71 -8.11
C LEU A 46 19.68 5.95 -8.33
N SER A 47 19.10 6.05 -9.53
CA SER A 47 18.06 7.03 -9.83
C SER A 47 16.76 6.70 -9.07
N GLY A 48 15.85 7.66 -8.97
CA GLY A 48 14.53 7.40 -8.39
C GLY A 48 13.78 6.27 -9.09
N GLY A 49 13.91 6.17 -10.42
CA GLY A 49 13.30 5.12 -11.23
C GLY A 49 13.92 3.74 -10.96
N ASP A 50 15.25 3.65 -10.83
CA ASP A 50 15.91 2.38 -10.50
C ASP A 50 15.52 1.89 -9.10
N ARG A 51 15.38 2.81 -8.16
CA ARG A 51 14.90 2.53 -6.81
C ARG A 51 13.45 2.02 -6.83
N ASP A 52 12.55 2.65 -7.60
CA ASP A 52 11.17 2.18 -7.75
C ASP A 52 11.13 0.78 -8.39
N LEU A 53 11.90 0.57 -9.46
CA LEU A 53 12.00 -0.73 -10.13
C LEU A 53 12.50 -1.82 -9.18
N PHE A 54 13.50 -1.52 -8.33
CA PHE A 54 13.96 -2.42 -7.28
C PHE A 54 12.81 -2.82 -6.34
N ILE A 55 12.06 -1.85 -5.80
CA ILE A 55 10.92 -2.15 -4.91
C ILE A 55 9.92 -3.05 -5.63
N PHE A 56 9.53 -2.71 -6.86
CA PHE A 56 8.57 -3.49 -7.63
C PHE A 56 9.02 -4.91 -7.93
N HIS A 57 10.32 -5.09 -8.18
CA HIS A 57 10.93 -6.39 -8.37
C HIS A 57 10.86 -7.26 -7.10
N GLU A 58 11.17 -6.69 -5.94
CA GLU A 58 11.16 -7.41 -4.64
C GLU A 58 9.76 -7.86 -4.21
N ILE A 59 8.72 -7.15 -4.67
CA ILE A 59 7.32 -7.48 -4.36
C ILE A 59 6.57 -8.04 -5.57
N ARG A 60 7.27 -8.55 -6.59
CA ARG A 60 6.67 -9.09 -7.82
C ARG A 60 5.75 -10.28 -7.57
N ASP A 61 6.11 -11.14 -6.64
CA ASP A 61 5.41 -12.37 -6.30
C ASP A 61 4.29 -12.17 -5.26
N LEU A 62 4.09 -10.94 -4.78
CA LEU A 62 2.85 -10.61 -4.08
C LEU A 62 1.67 -10.84 -5.03
N ASP A 63 0.60 -11.43 -4.51
CA ASP A 63 -0.66 -11.57 -5.26
C ASP A 63 -1.08 -10.19 -5.78
N ALA A 64 -1.36 -10.12 -7.09
CA ALA A 64 -1.79 -8.89 -7.74
C ALA A 64 -3.07 -8.30 -7.14
N LYS A 65 -3.90 -9.13 -6.49
CA LYS A 65 -5.13 -8.73 -5.79
C LYS A 65 -4.88 -8.42 -4.30
N SER A 66 -3.65 -8.56 -3.80
CA SER A 66 -3.35 -8.20 -2.41
C SER A 66 -3.49 -6.69 -2.20
N ASN A 67 -4.08 -6.31 -1.07
CA ASN A 67 -4.26 -4.91 -0.69
C ASN A 67 -2.92 -4.14 -0.65
N ALA A 68 -1.83 -4.79 -0.25
CA ALA A 68 -0.50 -4.19 -0.24
C ALA A 68 0.01 -3.86 -1.65
N LYS A 69 -0.11 -4.80 -2.60
CA LYS A 69 0.33 -4.58 -3.99
C LYS A 69 -0.52 -3.50 -4.68
N GLN A 70 -1.84 -3.60 -4.56
CA GLN A 70 -2.76 -2.60 -5.12
C GLN A 70 -2.57 -1.23 -4.48
N GLY A 71 -2.47 -1.17 -3.14
CA GLY A 71 -2.25 0.07 -2.41
C GLY A 71 -0.96 0.76 -2.84
N LEU A 72 0.14 0.02 -2.97
CA LEU A 72 1.42 0.60 -3.39
C LEU A 72 1.33 1.12 -4.83
N VAL A 73 0.74 0.33 -5.74
CA VAL A 73 0.52 0.72 -7.13
C VAL A 73 -0.31 2.01 -7.20
N VAL A 74 -1.46 2.07 -6.54
CA VAL A 74 -2.35 3.23 -6.57
C VAL A 74 -1.65 4.46 -6.01
N VAL A 75 -1.08 4.35 -4.81
CA VAL A 75 -0.39 5.47 -4.14
C VAL A 75 0.77 5.98 -5.00
N ARG A 76 1.49 5.10 -5.69
CA ARG A 76 2.53 5.49 -6.63
C ARG A 76 2.01 6.42 -7.74
N TYR A 77 0.86 6.10 -8.32
CA TYR A 77 0.31 6.81 -9.48
C TYR A 77 -0.44 8.08 -9.12
N VAL A 78 -1.18 8.10 -8.01
CA VAL A 78 -2.15 9.17 -7.74
C VAL A 78 -1.72 10.13 -6.64
N VAL A 79 -0.70 9.78 -5.85
CA VAL A 79 -0.27 10.57 -4.69
C VAL A 79 1.12 11.18 -4.93
N PRO A 80 1.30 12.48 -4.67
CA PRO A 80 2.62 13.12 -4.66
C PRO A 80 3.61 12.37 -3.76
N VAL A 81 4.87 12.34 -4.18
CA VAL A 81 5.89 11.47 -3.57
C VAL A 81 6.05 11.68 -2.05
N GLU A 82 5.89 12.92 -1.59
CA GLU A 82 6.00 13.34 -0.19
C GLU A 82 4.86 12.80 0.68
N GLU A 83 3.71 12.51 0.09
CA GLU A 83 2.49 12.07 0.79
C GLU A 83 2.31 10.54 0.74
N ARG A 84 3.07 9.84 -0.12
CA ARG A 84 2.90 8.40 -0.35
C ARG A 84 3.00 7.57 0.91
N TYR A 85 3.97 7.86 1.79
CA TYR A 85 4.11 7.16 3.05
C TYR A 85 2.86 7.29 3.93
N VAL A 86 2.35 8.52 4.10
CA VAL A 86 1.19 8.80 4.95
C VAL A 86 -0.05 8.11 4.39
N MET A 87 -0.26 8.17 3.08
CA MET A 87 -1.40 7.52 2.44
C MET A 87 -1.33 6.00 2.56
N PHE A 88 -0.17 5.41 2.30
CA PHE A 88 0.00 3.95 2.42
C PHE A 88 -0.16 3.49 3.86
N LYS A 89 0.47 4.17 4.83
CA LYS A 89 0.31 3.88 6.27
C LYS A 89 -1.17 3.90 6.68
N THR A 90 -1.90 4.94 6.28
CA THR A 90 -3.33 5.07 6.61
C THR A 90 -4.13 3.88 6.07
N ALA A 91 -3.83 3.41 4.86
CA ALA A 91 -4.47 2.23 4.30
C ALA A 91 -4.11 0.96 5.08
N VAL A 92 -2.83 0.77 5.47
CA VAL A 92 -2.40 -0.39 6.28
C VAL A 92 -3.11 -0.39 7.63
N ASP A 93 -3.09 0.73 8.34
CA ASP A 93 -3.73 0.87 9.66
C ASP A 93 -5.23 0.55 9.59
N SER A 94 -5.89 0.89 8.47
CA SER A 94 -7.32 0.63 8.25
C SER A 94 -7.65 -0.86 8.07
N ILE A 95 -6.69 -1.65 7.57
CA ILE A 95 -6.86 -3.07 7.21
C ILE A 95 -6.35 -3.99 8.32
N GLU A 96 -5.17 -3.70 8.85
CA GLU A 96 -4.50 -4.54 9.86
C GLU A 96 -4.90 -4.15 11.29
N HIS A 97 -5.70 -3.10 11.45
CA HIS A 97 -6.17 -2.60 12.75
C HIS A 97 -5.05 -2.37 13.77
N GLY A 98 -3.89 -1.92 13.30
CA GLY A 98 -2.69 -1.66 14.09
C GLY A 98 -1.97 -0.38 13.68
N ASP A 99 -1.06 0.11 14.51
CA ASP A 99 -0.21 1.27 14.19
C ASP A 99 1.02 0.80 13.41
N TRP A 100 0.85 0.58 12.11
CA TRP A 100 1.93 0.13 11.25
C TRP A 100 2.92 1.27 11.00
N SER A 101 4.20 0.95 10.95
CA SER A 101 5.27 1.90 10.67
C SER A 101 6.34 1.24 9.83
N CYS A 102 6.75 1.93 8.77
CA CYS A 102 7.88 1.54 7.96
C CYS A 102 8.80 2.74 7.77
N LEU A 103 9.84 2.81 8.62
CA LEU A 103 10.77 3.94 8.60
C LEU A 103 11.51 4.04 7.26
N ALA A 104 11.94 2.90 6.70
CA ALA A 104 12.61 2.88 5.41
C ALA A 104 11.71 3.44 4.29
N MET A 105 10.42 3.09 4.27
CA MET A 105 9.47 3.67 3.32
C MET A 105 9.29 5.17 3.55
N LYS A 106 9.14 5.59 4.81
CA LYS A 106 8.99 7.01 5.17
C LYS A 106 10.17 7.85 4.68
N GLU A 107 11.38 7.35 4.82
CA GLU A 107 12.62 8.05 4.47
C GLU A 107 12.89 8.01 2.97
N LEU A 108 12.67 6.87 2.33
CA LEU A 108 13.02 6.68 0.93
C LEU A 108 11.94 7.13 -0.05
N ALA A 109 10.66 7.11 0.33
CA ALA A 109 9.57 7.48 -0.57
C ALA A 109 9.81 8.85 -1.23
N PRO A 110 10.12 9.95 -0.51
CA PRO A 110 10.42 11.28 -1.10
C PRO A 110 11.58 11.30 -2.11
N THR A 111 12.41 10.26 -2.12
CA THR A 111 13.60 10.16 -3.00
C THR A 111 13.35 9.35 -4.26
N LEU A 112 12.16 8.75 -4.39
CA LEU A 112 11.73 8.02 -5.58
C LEU A 112 11.18 8.99 -6.62
N ASP A 113 12.06 9.52 -7.48
CA ASP A 113 11.65 10.17 -8.73
C ASP A 113 11.13 9.11 -9.71
N ILE A 114 9.82 9.04 -9.89
CA ILE A 114 9.17 7.93 -10.60
C ILE A 114 9.06 8.26 -12.08
N VAL A 115 9.88 7.57 -12.87
CA VAL A 115 9.79 7.56 -14.33
C VAL A 115 8.84 6.44 -14.74
N TYR A 116 7.81 6.79 -15.53
CA TYR A 116 6.86 5.83 -16.07
C TYR A 116 7.59 4.81 -16.95
N ILE A 117 7.68 3.56 -16.48
CA ILE A 117 7.97 2.42 -17.34
C ILE A 117 6.60 1.84 -17.70
N GLU A 118 6.13 2.11 -18.91
CA GLU A 118 5.07 1.32 -19.51
C GLU A 118 5.65 -0.09 -19.71
N GLU A 119 5.44 -0.98 -18.74
CA GLU A 119 5.69 -2.40 -18.96
C GLU A 119 4.68 -2.87 -20.01
N GLU A 120 5.14 -3.07 -21.25
CA GLU A 120 4.42 -3.80 -22.29
C GLU A 120 4.06 -5.20 -21.76
N GLY A 121 2.86 -5.33 -21.18
CA GLY A 121 2.37 -6.58 -20.58
C GLY A 121 1.28 -6.41 -19.51
N ALA A 122 1.06 -5.21 -18.97
CA ALA A 122 0.03 -4.95 -17.95
C ALA A 122 -1.33 -4.49 -18.52
N SER A 123 -1.63 -4.76 -19.80
CA SER A 123 -2.83 -4.27 -20.50
C SER A 123 -4.14 -5.00 -20.14
N ASN A 124 -4.26 -5.54 -18.92
CA ASN A 124 -5.52 -6.12 -18.41
C ASN A 124 -5.76 -5.83 -16.92
N VAL A 125 -5.28 -4.70 -16.39
CA VAL A 125 -5.83 -4.17 -15.13
C VAL A 125 -6.94 -3.19 -15.47
N THR A 126 -8.15 -3.72 -15.65
CA THR A 126 -9.36 -2.91 -15.56
C THR A 126 -9.46 -2.42 -14.12
N PHE A 127 -9.06 -1.17 -13.87
CA PHE A 127 -9.45 -0.50 -12.64
C PHE A 127 -10.97 -0.39 -12.67
N PRO A 128 -11.69 -0.89 -11.64
CA PRO A 128 -13.12 -0.68 -11.57
C PRO A 128 -13.38 0.83 -11.61
N GLU A 129 -14.31 1.27 -12.48
CA GLU A 129 -14.73 2.66 -12.46
C GLU A 129 -15.23 3.00 -11.06
N PRO A 130 -14.86 4.18 -10.51
CA PRO A 130 -15.33 4.59 -9.20
C PRO A 130 -16.87 4.67 -9.25
N VAL A 131 -17.52 3.80 -8.49
CA VAL A 131 -18.98 3.84 -8.36
C VAL A 131 -19.34 5.13 -7.61
N SER A 132 -19.98 6.04 -8.34
CA SER A 132 -20.68 7.18 -7.76
C SER A 132 -21.73 6.67 -6.76
N LEU A 133 -21.73 7.24 -5.56
CA LEU A 133 -22.60 6.91 -4.42
C LEU A 133 -24.11 7.16 -4.66
N GLU A 134 -24.53 7.39 -5.91
CA GLU A 134 -25.94 7.62 -6.27
C GLU A 134 -26.65 6.35 -6.78
N ASP A 135 -25.95 5.24 -7.01
CA ASP A 135 -26.54 4.01 -7.59
C ASP A 135 -26.46 2.76 -6.68
N ALA A 136 -26.18 2.91 -5.39
CA ALA A 136 -26.20 1.80 -4.44
C ALA A 136 -27.62 1.58 -3.89
N ASP A 137 -28.32 0.56 -4.41
CA ASP A 137 -29.63 0.11 -3.92
C ASP A 137 -29.45 -0.54 -2.53
N PHE A 138 -30.09 0.04 -1.50
CA PHE A 138 -30.09 -0.47 -0.11
C PHE A 138 -31.21 -1.49 0.13
#